data_AF-A0A7Y4RNW9-F1
#
_entry.id   AF-A0A7Y4RNW9-F1
#
_cell.length_a   1.000
_cell.length_b   1.000
_cell.length_c   1.000
_cell.angle_alpha   90.00
_cell.angle_beta   90.00
_cell.angle_gamma   90.00
#
_symmetry.space_group_name_H-M   'P 1'
#
loop_
_entity.id
_entity.type
_entity.pdbx_description
1 polymer ?
#
loop_
_entity_poly.entity_id
_entity_poly.type
_entity_poly.pdbx_seq_one_letter_code
_entity_poly.pdbx_strand_id
1 'polypeptide(L)'
;MASNPPKLSQLGWVYVTGAAFFVTFGAGIAFVLLAGRLSLPNALYYLILLPLGLGAAAFLFGAMRSHAKYTGKSSYGSLELGGPVVACALVVLGGLMANRAASFSLTVRVHGPGGAADLIREGSLTVDLAGVRRTASIGANGEVVFAEVPADLDGGTIRIIPEVPAFELANDAAVTIPESHVIDLALKRRTYTTTVRGVVLDQAGKTVRNAALSFNGGAVSVTSDSAGHFVAVLPLQPGSVIPLTVSIRGHVVYDDNVTVAESPPLRLKVRRPSP
;
A
#
# COMPACT_ATOMS: atom_id res chain seq x y z
N MET A 1 -35.11 15.06 64.43
CA MET A 1 -34.39 13.89 64.97
C MET A 1 -33.84 13.10 63.79
N ALA A 2 -32.55 13.24 63.49
CA ALA A 2 -31.90 12.39 62.49
C ALA A 2 -31.47 11.08 63.19
N SER A 3 -32.09 9.96 62.82
CA SER A 3 -31.68 8.64 63.28
C SER A 3 -30.27 8.35 62.74
N ASN A 4 -29.31 8.15 63.62
CA ASN A 4 -27.97 7.74 63.22
C ASN A 4 -28.05 6.44 62.39
N PRO A 5 -27.32 6.33 61.26
CA PRO A 5 -27.34 5.14 60.44
C PRO A 5 -26.87 3.93 61.25
N PRO A 6 -27.44 2.74 61.02
CA PRO A 6 -27.05 1.53 61.73
C PRO A 6 -25.56 1.25 61.49
N LYS A 7 -24.78 1.17 62.57
CA LYS A 7 -23.35 0.82 62.51
C LYS A 7 -23.24 -0.64 62.05
N LEU A 8 -22.83 -0.85 60.80
CA LEU A 8 -22.50 -2.17 60.28
C LEU A 8 -21.40 -2.81 61.14
N SER A 9 -21.61 -4.07 61.52
CA SER A 9 -20.60 -4.92 62.16
C SER A 9 -19.34 -4.99 61.29
N GLN A 10 -18.16 -5.16 61.90
CA GLN A 10 -16.90 -5.38 61.17
C GLN A 10 -17.03 -6.49 60.11
N LEU A 11 -17.78 -7.55 60.42
CA LEU A 11 -18.06 -8.64 59.49
C LEU A 11 -18.93 -8.18 58.29
N GLY A 12 -19.88 -7.28 58.51
CA GLY A 12 -20.69 -6.67 57.45
C GLY A 12 -19.85 -5.83 56.49
N TRP A 13 -18.88 -5.08 57.01
CA TRP A 13 -17.93 -4.32 56.18
C TRP A 13 -17.04 -5.23 55.32
N VAL A 14 -16.62 -6.38 55.84
CA VAL A 14 -15.84 -7.37 55.08
C VAL A 14 -16.66 -7.95 53.93
N TYR A 15 -17.94 -8.30 54.15
CA TYR A 15 -18.80 -8.81 53.08
C TYR A 15 -19.08 -7.76 52.00
N VAL A 16 -19.38 -6.51 52.40
CA VAL A 16 -19.66 -5.43 51.45
C VAL A 16 -18.44 -5.12 50.59
N THR A 17 -17.25 -5.03 51.20
CA THR A 17 -16.01 -4.77 50.45
C THR A 17 -15.60 -5.96 49.59
N GLY A 18 -15.72 -7.18 50.11
CA GLY A 18 -15.44 -8.41 49.34
C GLY A 18 -16.35 -8.57 48.13
N ALA A 19 -17.66 -8.37 48.29
CA ALA A 19 -18.61 -8.40 47.19
C ALA A 19 -18.30 -7.32 46.13
N ALA A 20 -18.03 -6.08 46.57
CA ALA A 20 -17.64 -5.00 45.67
C ALA A 20 -16.38 -5.36 44.87
N PHE A 21 -15.38 -6.00 45.49
CA PHE A 21 -14.19 -6.45 44.77
C PHE A 21 -14.47 -7.51 43.73
N PHE A 22 -15.18 -8.58 44.06
CA PHE A 22 -15.47 -9.64 43.08
C PHE A 22 -16.29 -9.11 41.90
N VAL A 23 -17.22 -8.18 42.15
CA VAL A 23 -17.95 -7.49 41.08
C VAL A 23 -17.01 -6.65 40.22
N THR A 24 -16.14 -5.84 40.82
CA THR A 24 -15.24 -4.94 40.07
C THR A 24 -14.17 -5.74 39.31
N PHE A 25 -13.62 -6.79 39.93
CA PHE A 25 -12.63 -7.68 39.33
C PHE A 25 -13.25 -8.53 38.21
N GLY A 26 -14.45 -9.08 38.44
CA GLY A 26 -15.23 -9.78 37.42
C GLY A 26 -15.58 -8.88 36.23
N ALA A 27 -16.02 -7.65 36.51
CA ALA A 27 -16.27 -6.64 35.47
C ALA A 27 -14.98 -6.28 34.70
N GLY A 28 -13.83 -6.23 35.38
CA GLY A 28 -12.54 -6.02 34.77
C GLY A 28 -12.11 -7.15 33.83
N ILE A 29 -12.23 -8.40 34.27
CA ILE A 29 -11.97 -9.59 33.44
C ILE A 29 -12.93 -9.62 32.25
N ALA A 30 -14.22 -9.42 32.49
CA ALA A 30 -15.22 -9.37 31.43
C ALA A 30 -14.93 -8.26 30.42
N PHE A 31 -14.54 -7.06 30.89
CA PHE A 31 -14.14 -5.95 30.02
C PHE A 31 -12.93 -6.31 29.17
N VAL A 32 -11.88 -6.92 29.74
CA VAL A 32 -10.70 -7.36 28.98
C VAL A 32 -11.05 -8.43 27.93
N LEU A 33 -11.90 -9.40 28.29
CA LEU A 33 -12.31 -10.46 27.37
C LEU A 33 -13.26 -9.95 26.26
N LEU A 34 -14.12 -8.98 26.56
CA LEU A 34 -15.01 -8.34 25.59
C LEU A 34 -14.37 -7.17 24.85
N ALA A 35 -13.23 -6.64 25.31
CA ALA A 35 -12.58 -5.49 24.70
C ALA A 35 -12.20 -5.75 23.24
N GLY A 36 -11.79 -6.98 22.90
CA GLY A 36 -11.53 -7.35 21.50
C GLY A 36 -12.78 -7.32 20.60
N ARG A 37 -13.99 -7.31 21.18
CA ARG A 37 -15.27 -7.16 20.46
C ARG A 37 -15.82 -5.74 20.49
N LEU A 38 -15.42 -4.95 21.48
CA LEU A 38 -15.81 -3.56 21.62
C LEU A 38 -14.76 -2.72 20.89
N SER A 39 -15.07 -2.26 19.68
CA SER A 39 -14.20 -1.39 18.89
C SER A 39 -14.09 0.00 19.55
N LEU A 40 -13.40 0.08 20.69
CA LEU A 40 -13.21 1.27 21.48
C LEU A 40 -11.94 2.00 21.02
N PRO A 41 -11.97 3.34 20.91
CA PRO A 41 -10.75 4.11 20.72
C PRO A 41 -9.74 3.84 21.84
N ASN A 42 -8.46 3.68 21.49
CA ASN A 42 -7.38 3.36 22.43
C ASN A 42 -7.36 4.24 23.68
N ALA A 43 -7.62 5.54 23.53
CA ALA A 43 -7.66 6.47 24.66
C ALA A 43 -8.76 6.14 25.68
N LEU A 44 -9.95 5.75 25.21
CA LEU A 44 -11.08 5.41 26.06
C LEU A 44 -10.85 4.06 26.76
N TYR A 45 -10.23 3.10 26.07
CA TYR A 45 -9.82 1.83 26.66
C TYR A 45 -8.91 2.04 27.88
N TYR A 46 -7.85 2.84 27.75
CA TYR A 46 -6.94 3.12 28.86
C TYR A 46 -7.58 3.97 29.97
N LEU A 47 -8.48 4.89 29.61
CA LEU A 47 -9.21 5.71 30.57
C LEU A 47 -10.15 4.88 31.47
N ILE A 48 -10.69 3.77 30.96
CA ILE A 48 -11.48 2.80 31.75
C ILE A 48 -10.57 1.85 32.54
N LEU A 49 -9.45 1.42 31.93
CA LEU A 49 -8.51 0.47 32.54
C LEU A 49 -7.81 1.04 33.79
N LEU A 50 -7.49 2.34 33.79
CA LEU A 50 -6.79 3.02 34.88
C LEU A 50 -7.56 3.00 36.22
N PRO A 51 -8.82 3.49 36.31
CA PRO A 51 -9.59 3.44 37.56
C PRO A 51 -9.90 2.01 37.99
N LEU A 52 -10.05 1.08 37.04
CA LEU A 52 -10.21 -0.34 37.34
C LEU A 52 -8.96 -0.92 38.01
N GLY A 53 -7.76 -0.63 37.49
CA GLY A 53 -6.49 -1.03 38.07
C GLY A 53 -6.24 -0.41 39.44
N LEU A 54 -6.57 0.87 39.62
CA LEU A 54 -6.51 1.55 40.91
C LEU A 54 -7.50 0.97 41.92
N GLY A 55 -8.72 0.63 41.50
CA GLY A 55 -9.73 -0.01 42.35
C GLY A 55 -9.31 -1.40 42.82
N ALA A 56 -8.79 -2.23 41.92
CA ALA A 56 -8.24 -3.54 42.26
C ALA A 56 -7.07 -3.40 43.27
N ALA A 57 -6.15 -2.46 43.02
CA ALA A 57 -5.03 -2.17 43.89
C ALA A 57 -5.49 -1.69 45.28
N ALA A 58 -6.45 -0.77 45.36
CA ALA A 58 -6.99 -0.25 46.62
C ALA A 58 -7.66 -1.34 47.45
N PHE A 59 -8.39 -2.27 46.83
CA PHE A 59 -9.01 -3.39 47.55
C PHE A 59 -7.98 -4.40 48.08
N LEU A 60 -7.06 -4.84 47.22
CA LEU A 60 -6.00 -5.80 47.60
C LEU A 60 -5.20 -5.30 48.80
N PHE A 61 -4.99 -3.99 48.90
CA PHE A 61 -4.28 -3.35 50.00
C PHE A 61 -5.13 -3.05 51.22
N GLY A 62 -6.29 -2.43 51.02
CA GLY A 62 -7.17 -2.01 52.12
C GLY A 62 -7.81 -3.19 52.84
N ALA A 63 -8.34 -4.16 52.09
CA ALA A 63 -9.14 -5.25 52.65
C ALA A 63 -8.34 -6.51 52.95
N MET A 64 -7.42 -6.91 52.05
CA MET A 64 -6.74 -8.22 52.17
C MET A 64 -5.34 -8.16 52.82
N ARG A 65 -4.78 -6.96 53.09
CA ARG A 65 -3.38 -6.79 53.56
C ARG A 65 -2.39 -7.64 52.75
N SER A 66 -2.64 -7.80 51.45
CA SER A 66 -1.83 -8.66 50.60
C SER A 66 -0.60 -7.89 50.14
N HIS A 67 0.60 -8.39 50.48
CA HIS A 67 1.87 -7.78 50.09
C HIS A 67 2.47 -8.58 48.93
N ALA A 68 2.13 -8.21 47.69
CA ALA A 68 2.90 -8.68 46.53
C ALA A 68 4.22 -7.91 46.47
N LYS A 69 5.36 -8.60 46.39
CA LYS A 69 6.68 -7.96 46.21
C LYS A 69 7.31 -8.46 44.91
N TYR A 70 7.56 -7.56 43.97
CA TYR A 70 8.35 -7.83 42.78
C TYR A 70 9.75 -7.24 42.96
N THR A 71 10.78 -8.04 42.73
CA THR A 71 12.18 -7.63 42.83
C THR A 71 12.89 -7.99 41.52
N GLY A 72 13.47 -7.00 40.85
CA GLY A 72 14.18 -7.19 39.59
C GLY A 72 15.48 -6.39 39.54
N LYS A 73 16.51 -6.93 38.89
CA LYS A 73 17.76 -6.19 38.63
C LYS A 73 17.67 -5.53 37.26
N SER A 74 17.64 -4.19 37.24
CA SER A 74 17.75 -3.37 36.05
C SER A 74 19.20 -2.88 35.88
N SER A 75 19.59 -2.49 34.68
CA SER A 75 20.88 -1.85 34.37
C SER A 75 21.15 -0.57 35.18
N TYR A 76 20.14 -0.02 35.86
CA TYR A 76 20.23 1.15 36.75
C TYR A 76 20.06 0.83 38.25
N GLY A 77 20.01 -0.44 38.67
CA GLY A 77 19.91 -0.85 40.07
C GLY A 77 18.83 -1.90 40.37
N SER A 78 18.64 -2.26 41.65
CA SER A 78 17.57 -3.16 42.08
C SER A 78 16.24 -2.41 42.19
N LEU A 79 15.27 -2.78 41.35
CA LEU A 79 13.91 -2.26 41.40
C LEU A 79 13.07 -3.15 42.30
N GLU A 80 12.65 -2.63 43.45
CA GLU A 80 11.67 -3.27 44.34
C GLU A 80 10.30 -2.61 44.16
N LEU A 81 9.38 -3.28 43.48
CA LEU A 81 8.00 -2.85 43.34
C LEU A 81 7.16 -3.62 44.37
N GLY A 82 6.72 -2.92 45.41
CA GLY A 82 5.86 -3.45 46.44
C GLY A 82 4.40 -3.07 46.20
N GLY A 83 3.53 -4.06 46.29
CA GLY A 83 2.15 -3.88 46.66
C GLY A 83 1.20 -3.35 45.58
N PRO A 84 0.45 -2.25 45.81
CA PRO A 84 -0.65 -1.85 44.93
C PRO A 84 -0.12 -1.42 43.56
N VAL A 85 1.13 -0.96 43.52
CA VAL A 85 1.86 -0.61 42.31
C VAL A 85 2.06 -1.83 41.41
N VAL A 86 2.30 -3.02 41.97
CA VAL A 86 2.45 -4.27 41.18
C VAL A 86 1.12 -4.67 40.56
N ALA A 87 0.02 -4.62 41.32
CA ALA A 87 -1.31 -4.96 40.80
C ALA A 87 -1.76 -3.96 39.72
N CYS A 88 -1.55 -2.66 39.93
CA CYS A 88 -1.81 -1.63 38.94
C CYS A 88 -0.96 -1.84 37.67
N ALA A 89 0.35 -2.11 37.83
CA ALA A 89 1.24 -2.39 36.72
C ALA A 89 0.81 -3.63 35.93
N LEU A 90 0.39 -4.72 36.59
CA LEU A 90 -0.10 -5.93 35.92
C LEU A 90 -1.39 -5.67 35.13
N VAL A 91 -2.33 -4.89 35.68
CA VAL A 91 -3.56 -4.53 34.97
C VAL A 91 -3.26 -3.66 33.75
N VAL A 92 -2.40 -2.65 33.90
CA VAL A 92 -2.00 -1.75 32.81
C VAL A 92 -1.20 -2.49 31.73
N LEU A 93 -0.20 -3.28 32.12
CA LEU A 93 0.61 -4.07 31.18
C LEU A 93 -0.23 -5.16 30.50
N GLY A 94 -1.11 -5.84 31.25
CA GLY A 94 -2.03 -6.82 30.70
C GLY A 94 -3.01 -6.21 29.70
N GLY A 95 -3.57 -5.04 30.00
CA GLY A 95 -4.44 -4.31 29.06
C GLY A 95 -3.69 -3.81 27.84
N LEU A 96 -2.43 -3.38 27.99
CA LEU A 96 -1.59 -2.95 26.87
C LEU A 96 -1.24 -4.09 25.93
N MET A 97 -1.03 -5.31 26.45
CA MET A 97 -0.86 -6.51 25.63
C MET A 97 -2.17 -6.95 24.96
N ALA A 98 -3.31 -6.81 25.65
CA ALA A 98 -4.62 -7.18 25.12
C ALA A 98 -5.15 -6.21 24.05
N ASN A 99 -4.77 -4.93 24.09
CA ASN A 99 -5.20 -3.90 23.13
C ASN A 99 -4.26 -3.72 21.93
N ARG A 100 -3.44 -4.73 21.60
CA ARG A 100 -2.77 -4.72 20.29
C ARG A 100 -3.85 -4.94 19.24
N ALA A 101 -4.10 -3.92 18.42
CA ALA A 101 -5.00 -4.04 17.28
C ALA A 101 -4.59 -5.27 16.46
N ALA A 102 -5.55 -6.17 16.22
CA ALA A 102 -5.30 -7.34 15.40
C ALA A 102 -4.77 -6.88 14.04
N SER A 103 -3.69 -7.52 13.58
CA SER A 103 -3.08 -7.23 12.30
C SER A 103 -2.54 -8.49 11.66
N PHE A 104 -2.36 -8.43 10.35
CA PHE A 104 -1.84 -9.52 9.54
C PHE A 104 -0.74 -9.03 8.60
N SER A 105 -0.09 -9.97 7.92
CA SER A 105 0.90 -9.68 6.88
C SER A 105 0.27 -9.94 5.52
N LEU A 106 0.26 -8.91 4.66
CA LEU A 106 -0.21 -9.03 3.28
C LEU A 106 1.00 -9.27 2.36
N THR A 107 0.97 -10.37 1.61
CA THR A 107 1.98 -10.67 0.60
C THR A 107 1.44 -10.39 -0.79
N VAL A 108 2.17 -9.63 -1.59
CA VAL A 108 1.84 -9.37 -3.00
C VAL A 108 2.90 -10.00 -3.89
N ARG A 109 2.50 -10.96 -4.72
CA ARG A 109 3.32 -11.62 -5.73
C ARG A 109 3.15 -10.92 -7.07
N VAL A 110 4.23 -10.47 -7.66
CA VAL A 110 4.20 -9.70 -8.91
C VAL A 110 4.73 -10.56 -10.05
N HIS A 111 3.91 -10.72 -11.08
CA HIS A 111 4.29 -11.48 -12.26
C HIS A 111 3.92 -10.76 -13.55
N GLY A 112 4.69 -11.04 -14.60
CA GLY A 112 4.47 -10.53 -15.94
C GLY A 112 3.42 -11.34 -16.72
N PRO A 113 3.28 -11.07 -18.03
CA PRO A 113 2.32 -11.72 -18.90
C PRO A 113 2.57 -13.23 -19.09
N GLY A 114 3.78 -13.72 -18.78
CA GLY A 114 4.07 -15.17 -18.76
C GLY A 114 3.50 -15.93 -17.56
N GLY A 115 2.74 -15.28 -16.67
CA GLY A 115 2.17 -15.88 -15.48
C GLY A 115 3.19 -16.06 -14.36
N ALA A 116 2.91 -16.93 -13.39
CA ALA A 116 3.72 -17.09 -12.17
C ALA A 116 5.20 -17.45 -12.38
N ALA A 117 5.57 -17.96 -13.56
CA ALA A 117 6.97 -18.22 -13.91
C ALA A 117 7.74 -16.96 -14.36
N ASP A 118 7.03 -15.94 -14.84
CA ASP A 118 7.57 -14.65 -15.31
C ASP A 118 7.63 -13.65 -14.14
N LEU A 119 8.51 -13.94 -13.19
CA LEU A 119 8.65 -13.14 -11.97
C LEU A 119 9.31 -11.78 -12.26
N ILE A 120 8.65 -10.72 -11.81
CA ILE A 120 9.17 -9.35 -11.86
C ILE A 120 9.94 -9.09 -10.57
N ARG A 121 11.21 -8.69 -10.67
CA ARG A 121 12.12 -8.56 -9.51
C ARG A 121 12.62 -7.13 -9.28
N GLU A 122 12.12 -6.18 -10.04
CA GLU A 122 12.55 -4.79 -10.03
C GLU A 122 11.34 -3.86 -9.94
N GLY A 123 11.51 -2.73 -9.26
CA GLY A 123 10.47 -1.73 -9.03
C GLY A 123 9.92 -1.75 -7.60
N SER A 124 8.84 -1.02 -7.41
CA SER A 124 8.15 -0.87 -6.12
C SER A 124 6.65 -1.01 -6.27
N LEU A 125 5.98 -1.41 -5.19
CA LEU A 125 4.54 -1.37 -5.06
C LEU A 125 4.16 -0.37 -3.99
N THR A 126 3.15 0.44 -4.27
CA THR A 126 2.47 1.29 -3.29
C THR A 126 1.08 0.74 -3.03
N VAL A 127 0.74 0.46 -1.78
CA VAL A 127 -0.60 0.05 -1.35
C VAL A 127 -1.25 1.15 -0.53
N ASP A 128 -2.55 1.36 -0.72
CA ASP A 128 -3.37 2.27 0.08
C ASP A 128 -4.17 1.47 1.11
N LEU A 129 -3.80 1.58 2.38
CA LEU A 129 -4.40 0.87 3.51
C LEU A 129 -5.17 1.87 4.38
N ALA A 130 -6.48 1.98 4.16
CA ALA A 130 -7.36 2.90 4.88
C ALA A 130 -6.87 4.37 4.90
N GLY A 131 -6.33 4.87 3.78
CA GLY A 131 -5.82 6.23 3.64
C GLY A 131 -4.34 6.41 4.03
N VAL A 132 -3.68 5.34 4.49
CA VAL A 132 -2.23 5.31 4.68
C VAL A 132 -1.59 4.60 3.50
N ARG A 133 -0.80 5.35 2.74
CA ARG A 133 0.01 4.76 1.66
C ARG A 133 1.28 4.17 2.21
N ARG A 134 1.57 2.93 1.84
CA ARG A 134 2.82 2.24 2.14
C ARG A 134 3.47 1.81 0.84
N THR A 135 4.76 2.07 0.71
CA THR A 135 5.54 1.69 -0.47
C THR A 135 6.64 0.73 -0.06
N ALA A 136 6.84 -0.32 -0.85
CA ALA A 136 7.90 -1.29 -0.64
C ALA A 136 8.45 -1.79 -1.98
N SER A 137 9.75 -2.08 -2.00
CA SER A 137 10.44 -2.60 -3.19
C SER A 137 10.13 -4.08 -3.41
N ILE A 138 10.09 -4.48 -4.68
CA ILE A 138 9.88 -5.88 -5.07
C ILE A 138 11.15 -6.68 -4.76
N GLY A 139 11.02 -7.78 -4.01
CA GLY A 139 12.12 -8.64 -3.64
C GLY A 139 12.59 -9.58 -4.77
N ALA A 140 13.69 -10.28 -4.53
CA ALA A 140 14.29 -11.21 -5.50
C ALA A 140 13.37 -12.37 -5.93
N ASN A 141 12.35 -12.69 -5.13
CA ASN A 141 11.35 -13.72 -5.42
C ASN A 141 10.11 -13.16 -6.16
N GLY A 142 10.11 -11.87 -6.51
CA GLY A 142 8.94 -11.18 -7.06
C GLY A 142 7.84 -10.94 -6.03
N GLU A 143 8.21 -10.84 -4.76
CA GLU A 143 7.27 -10.68 -3.65
C GLU A 143 7.51 -9.37 -2.90
N VAL A 144 6.43 -8.79 -2.40
CA VAL A 144 6.42 -7.66 -1.47
C VAL A 144 5.58 -8.04 -0.27
N VAL A 145 6.11 -7.83 0.94
CA VAL A 145 5.39 -8.11 2.18
C VAL A 145 5.09 -6.80 2.90
N PHE A 146 3.81 -6.52 3.12
CA PHE A 146 3.35 -5.43 3.97
C PHE A 146 2.97 -6.01 5.34
N ALA A 147 3.80 -5.77 6.35
CA ALA A 147 3.51 -6.18 7.73
C ALA A 147 2.52 -5.21 8.41
N GLU A 148 1.90 -5.68 9.50
CA GLU A 148 1.01 -4.87 10.35
C GLU A 148 -0.12 -4.20 9.55
N VAL A 149 -0.78 -4.98 8.69
CA VAL A 149 -2.01 -4.55 8.02
C VAL A 149 -3.15 -4.69 9.01
N PRO A 150 -3.94 -3.62 9.25
CA PRO A 150 -5.08 -3.67 10.16
C PRO A 150 -6.08 -4.78 9.81
N ALA A 151 -6.52 -5.57 10.80
CA ALA A 151 -7.43 -6.70 10.57
C ALA A 151 -8.85 -6.30 10.11
N ASP A 152 -9.26 -5.04 10.27
CA ASP A 152 -10.50 -4.50 9.71
C ASP A 152 -10.48 -4.38 8.19
N LEU A 153 -9.29 -4.49 7.56
CA LEU A 153 -9.14 -4.58 6.11
C LEU A 153 -9.20 -6.01 5.58
N ASP A 154 -9.29 -7.03 6.43
CA ASP A 154 -9.37 -8.43 5.99
C ASP A 154 -10.66 -8.66 5.17
N GLY A 155 -10.54 -9.29 4.00
CA GLY A 155 -11.63 -9.38 3.02
C GLY A 155 -12.02 -8.05 2.35
N GLY A 156 -11.37 -6.93 2.69
CA GLY A 156 -11.64 -5.61 2.16
C GLY A 156 -10.96 -5.35 0.80
N THR A 157 -11.37 -4.28 0.13
CA THR A 157 -10.76 -3.84 -1.13
C THR A 157 -9.74 -2.74 -0.87
N ILE A 158 -8.52 -2.94 -1.36
CA ILE A 158 -7.41 -1.99 -1.29
C ILE A 158 -6.99 -1.55 -2.68
N ARG A 159 -6.25 -0.44 -2.77
CA ARG A 159 -5.66 0.02 -4.03
C ARG A 159 -4.18 -0.31 -4.08
N ILE A 160 -3.73 -0.92 -5.18
CA ILE A 160 -2.33 -1.25 -5.46
C ILE A 160 -1.86 -0.43 -6.66
N ILE A 161 -0.72 0.23 -6.53
CA ILE A 161 -0.11 1.09 -7.55
C ILE A 161 1.31 0.56 -7.80
N PRO A 162 1.56 -0.14 -8.91
CA PRO A 162 2.90 -0.61 -9.25
C PRO A 162 3.72 0.48 -9.93
N GLU A 163 4.96 0.62 -9.48
CA GLU A 163 6.01 1.46 -10.08
C GLU A 163 7.09 0.53 -10.64
N VAL A 164 6.76 -0.12 -11.75
CA VAL A 164 7.62 -1.10 -12.42
C VAL A 164 7.96 -0.61 -13.83
N PRO A 165 9.25 -0.47 -14.19
CA PRO A 165 9.66 -0.01 -15.52
C PRO A 165 9.10 -0.90 -16.64
N ALA A 166 8.60 -0.29 -17.73
CA ALA A 166 8.03 -0.97 -18.89
C ALA A 166 6.78 -1.84 -18.63
N PHE A 167 6.22 -1.82 -17.43
CA PHE A 167 5.01 -2.55 -17.07
C PHE A 167 3.89 -1.62 -16.59
N GLU A 168 2.67 -2.12 -16.67
CA GLU A 168 1.46 -1.52 -16.10
C GLU A 168 0.54 -2.63 -15.60
N LEU A 169 -0.46 -2.28 -14.78
CA LEU A 169 -1.43 -3.26 -14.29
C LEU A 169 -2.16 -3.93 -15.46
N ALA A 170 -2.28 -5.27 -15.40
CA ALA A 170 -3.11 -5.99 -16.34
C ALA A 170 -4.60 -5.75 -16.09
N ASN A 171 -4.97 -5.65 -14.81
CA ASN A 171 -6.34 -5.51 -14.31
C ASN A 171 -6.54 -4.20 -13.53
N ASP A 172 -7.67 -4.06 -12.82
CA ASP A 172 -7.95 -2.89 -11.98
C ASP A 172 -6.91 -2.73 -10.85
N ALA A 173 -6.69 -1.48 -10.43
CA ALA A 173 -5.87 -1.14 -9.28
C ALA A 173 -6.56 -1.48 -7.95
N ALA A 174 -7.89 -1.62 -7.94
CA ALA A 174 -8.65 -2.07 -6.78
C ALA A 174 -8.64 -3.61 -6.69
N VAL A 175 -8.11 -4.14 -5.59
CA VAL A 175 -7.96 -5.58 -5.35
C VAL A 175 -8.53 -5.94 -3.99
N THR A 176 -9.35 -6.99 -3.93
CA THR A 176 -9.85 -7.56 -2.69
C THR A 176 -8.79 -8.43 -2.03
N ILE A 177 -8.58 -8.24 -0.72
CA ILE A 177 -7.66 -9.05 0.06
C ILE A 177 -8.29 -10.45 0.25
N PRO A 178 -7.67 -11.52 -0.23
CA PRO A 178 -8.18 -12.88 -0.05
C PRO A 178 -7.90 -13.38 1.37
N GLU A 179 -8.63 -14.40 1.81
CA GLU A 179 -8.44 -15.05 3.13
C GLU A 179 -7.01 -15.61 3.33
N SER A 180 -6.31 -15.93 2.23
CA SER A 180 -4.91 -16.38 2.27
C SER A 180 -3.92 -15.26 2.59
N HIS A 181 -4.35 -13.99 2.52
CA HIS A 181 -3.52 -12.78 2.60
C HIS A 181 -2.39 -12.75 1.56
N VAL A 182 -2.58 -13.46 0.43
CA VAL A 182 -1.65 -13.49 -0.70
C VAL A 182 -2.37 -13.00 -1.96
N ILE A 183 -1.91 -11.88 -2.52
CA ILE A 183 -2.41 -11.30 -3.77
C ILE A 183 -1.45 -11.64 -4.90
N ASP A 184 -1.95 -12.28 -5.97
CA ASP A 184 -1.22 -12.42 -7.23
C ASP A 184 -1.54 -11.23 -8.15
N LEU A 185 -0.55 -10.36 -8.33
CA LEU A 185 -0.63 -9.14 -9.11
C LEU A 185 -0.04 -9.35 -10.51
N ALA A 186 -0.92 -9.44 -11.50
CA ALA A 186 -0.55 -9.55 -12.90
C ALA A 186 -0.22 -8.17 -13.51
N LEU A 187 0.96 -8.05 -14.11
CA LEU A 187 1.35 -6.89 -14.91
C LEU A 187 1.42 -7.26 -16.40
N LYS A 188 1.12 -6.28 -17.26
CA LYS A 188 1.30 -6.38 -18.70
C LYS A 188 2.37 -5.39 -19.17
N ARG A 189 3.02 -5.69 -20.29
CA ARG A 189 3.98 -4.77 -20.90
C ARG A 189 3.25 -3.51 -21.34
N ARG A 190 3.76 -2.36 -20.91
CA ARG A 190 3.20 -1.07 -21.30
C ARG A 190 3.42 -0.88 -22.80
N THR A 191 2.34 -0.76 -23.55
CA THR A 191 2.40 -0.49 -24.98
C THR A 191 2.25 1.00 -25.18
N TYR A 192 3.29 1.62 -25.72
CA TYR A 192 3.26 3.04 -26.09
C TYR A 192 2.84 3.16 -27.54
N THR A 193 2.00 4.14 -27.85
CA THR A 193 1.65 4.48 -29.23
C THR A 193 1.80 5.99 -29.40
N THR A 194 2.61 6.42 -30.37
CA THR A 194 2.78 7.83 -30.71
C THR A 194 2.30 8.07 -32.13
N THR A 195 1.44 9.07 -32.32
CA THR A 195 0.99 9.47 -33.65
C THR A 195 1.93 10.52 -34.22
N VAL A 196 2.76 10.14 -35.20
CA VAL A 196 3.64 11.05 -35.92
C VAL A 196 2.92 11.60 -37.14
N ARG A 197 2.85 12.93 -37.23
CA ARG A 197 2.28 13.64 -38.38
C ARG A 197 3.37 14.42 -39.09
N GLY A 198 3.25 14.56 -40.39
CA GLY A 198 4.20 15.37 -41.13
C GLY A 198 3.80 15.67 -42.57
N VAL A 199 4.72 16.33 -43.26
CA VAL A 199 4.62 16.67 -44.67
C VAL A 199 5.93 16.33 -45.37
N VAL A 200 5.82 15.74 -46.56
CA VAL A 200 6.93 15.46 -47.46
C VAL A 200 7.04 16.60 -48.46
N LEU A 201 8.20 17.25 -48.50
CA LEU A 201 8.53 18.38 -49.35
C LEU A 201 9.75 18.03 -50.20
N ASP A 202 9.83 18.55 -51.42
CA ASP A 202 11.06 18.49 -52.20
C ASP A 202 12.04 19.61 -51.79
N GLN A 203 13.19 19.67 -52.46
CA GLN A 203 14.20 20.70 -52.22
C GLN A 203 13.72 22.13 -52.51
N ALA A 204 12.70 22.30 -53.37
CA ALA A 204 12.09 23.59 -53.66
C ALA A 204 10.94 23.94 -52.70
N GLY A 205 10.65 23.08 -51.72
CA GLY A 205 9.57 23.26 -50.75
C GLY A 205 8.18 22.89 -51.26
N LYS A 206 8.07 22.25 -52.43
CA LYS A 206 6.79 21.77 -52.96
C LYS A 206 6.43 20.42 -52.36
N THR A 207 5.15 20.21 -52.09
CA THR A 207 4.64 18.96 -51.52
C THR A 207 4.82 17.77 -52.47
N VAL A 208 5.13 16.61 -51.89
CA VAL A 208 5.37 15.36 -52.61
C VAL A 208 4.30 14.36 -52.24
N ARG A 209 3.42 14.05 -53.20
CA ARG A 209 2.41 13.00 -53.07
C ARG A 209 2.97 11.61 -53.31
N ASN A 210 2.33 10.59 -52.75
CA ASN A 210 2.66 9.18 -52.97
C ASN A 210 4.12 8.81 -52.64
N ALA A 211 4.73 9.52 -51.70
CA ALA A 211 6.02 9.12 -51.15
C ALA A 211 5.78 7.98 -50.15
N ALA A 212 6.47 6.86 -50.31
CA ALA A 212 6.39 5.73 -49.39
C ALA A 212 7.40 5.95 -48.25
N LEU A 213 6.89 6.13 -47.04
CA LEU A 213 7.66 6.31 -45.82
C LEU A 213 7.73 4.98 -45.07
N SER A 214 8.94 4.59 -44.69
CA SER A 214 9.25 3.36 -43.96
C SER A 214 9.93 3.70 -42.64
N PHE A 215 9.20 3.53 -41.54
CA PHE A 215 9.70 3.78 -40.19
C PHE A 215 10.28 2.50 -39.61
N ASN A 216 11.45 2.63 -38.98
CA ASN A 216 12.15 1.56 -38.27
C ASN A 216 12.35 0.29 -39.13
N GLY A 217 12.88 0.47 -40.35
CA GLY A 217 13.15 -0.63 -41.28
C GLY A 217 11.90 -1.34 -41.81
N GLY A 218 10.77 -0.63 -41.91
CA GLY A 218 9.51 -1.16 -42.46
C GLY A 218 8.53 -1.70 -41.44
N ALA A 219 8.84 -1.62 -40.14
CA ALA A 219 7.91 -1.99 -39.07
C ALA A 219 6.58 -1.23 -39.16
N VAL A 220 6.62 0.04 -39.59
CA VAL A 220 5.44 0.81 -39.97
C VAL A 220 5.72 1.49 -41.30
N SER A 221 4.84 1.30 -42.28
CA SER A 221 4.94 1.93 -43.59
C SER A 221 3.66 2.71 -43.92
N VAL A 222 3.81 3.94 -44.39
CA VAL A 222 2.71 4.82 -44.77
C VAL A 222 3.04 5.55 -46.06
N THR A 223 2.02 6.09 -46.72
CA THR A 223 2.19 6.84 -47.97
C THR A 223 1.67 8.26 -47.79
N SER A 224 2.39 9.24 -48.34
CA SER A 224 1.91 10.62 -48.32
C SER A 224 0.69 10.83 -49.23
N ASP A 225 -0.27 11.63 -48.76
CA ASP A 225 -1.51 11.92 -49.47
C ASP A 225 -1.33 12.88 -50.66
N SER A 226 -2.43 13.33 -51.27
CA SER A 226 -2.40 14.27 -52.40
C SER A 226 -1.83 15.64 -52.06
N ALA A 227 -1.85 16.04 -50.79
CA ALA A 227 -1.25 17.26 -50.27
C ALA A 227 0.17 17.03 -49.72
N GLY A 228 0.69 15.80 -49.79
CA GLY A 228 2.00 15.42 -49.28
C GLY A 228 2.05 15.21 -47.77
N HIS A 229 0.90 15.17 -47.09
CA HIS A 229 0.83 14.88 -45.65
C HIS A 229 0.86 13.38 -45.38
N PHE A 230 1.33 13.00 -44.20
CA PHE A 230 1.27 11.63 -43.72
C PHE A 230 0.94 11.58 -42.23
N VAL A 231 0.37 10.45 -41.82
CA VAL A 231 0.10 10.12 -40.42
C VAL A 231 0.56 8.68 -40.19
N ALA A 232 1.48 8.47 -39.25
CA ALA A 232 1.97 7.16 -38.85
C ALA A 232 1.72 6.94 -37.35
N VAL A 233 1.19 5.79 -36.98
CA VAL A 233 1.04 5.39 -35.58
C VAL A 233 2.17 4.43 -35.25
N LEU A 234 3.10 4.87 -34.41
CA LEU A 234 4.30 4.11 -34.08
C LEU A 234 4.15 3.51 -32.68
N PRO A 235 4.47 2.22 -32.46
CA PRO A 235 4.40 1.57 -31.15
C PRO A 235 5.62 1.93 -30.27
N LEU A 236 5.93 3.23 -30.17
CA LEU A 236 7.12 3.77 -29.53
C LEU A 236 6.75 4.96 -28.67
N GLN A 237 7.58 5.27 -27.67
CA GLN A 237 7.45 6.47 -26.85
C GLN A 237 7.88 7.73 -27.62
N PRO A 238 7.28 8.90 -27.33
CA PRO A 238 7.81 10.18 -27.76
C PRO A 238 9.27 10.35 -27.31
N GLY A 239 10.12 10.92 -28.17
CA GLY A 239 11.56 11.08 -27.95
C GLY A 239 12.42 9.94 -28.50
N SER A 240 11.83 8.79 -28.88
CA SER A 240 12.58 7.69 -29.50
C SER A 240 13.19 8.12 -30.83
N VAL A 241 14.44 7.78 -31.09
CA VAL A 241 15.11 8.06 -32.37
C VAL A 241 15.13 6.78 -33.20
N ILE A 242 14.58 6.83 -34.42
CA ILE A 242 14.45 5.66 -35.30
C ILE A 242 14.84 5.99 -36.74
N PRO A 243 15.30 4.99 -37.53
CA PRO A 243 15.55 5.21 -38.94
C PRO A 243 14.24 5.42 -39.70
N LEU A 244 14.26 6.37 -40.63
CA LEU A 244 13.19 6.67 -41.57
C LEU A 244 13.77 6.70 -42.98
N THR A 245 13.24 5.83 -43.82
CA THR A 245 13.52 5.84 -45.25
C THR A 245 12.29 6.34 -46.00
N VAL A 246 12.48 7.28 -46.94
CA VAL A 246 11.42 7.71 -47.87
C VAL A 246 11.83 7.31 -49.28
N SER A 247 10.91 6.68 -49.98
CA SER A 247 11.09 6.31 -51.38
C SER A 247 10.01 6.89 -52.28
N ILE A 248 10.38 7.24 -53.51
CA ILE A 248 9.49 7.74 -54.55
C ILE A 248 9.70 6.86 -55.78
N ARG A 249 8.62 6.22 -56.26
CA ARG A 249 8.68 5.29 -57.40
C ARG A 249 9.77 4.21 -57.26
N GLY A 250 9.99 3.72 -56.04
CA GLY A 250 10.99 2.69 -55.74
C GLY A 250 12.43 3.20 -55.53
N HIS A 251 12.70 4.50 -55.74
CA HIS A 251 14.02 5.08 -55.44
C HIS A 251 14.03 5.70 -54.05
N VAL A 252 15.04 5.37 -53.24
CA VAL A 252 15.27 6.01 -51.93
C VAL A 252 15.74 7.44 -52.13
N VAL A 253 15.03 8.38 -51.50
CA VAL A 253 15.23 9.83 -51.65
C VAL A 253 15.54 10.55 -50.34
N TYR A 254 15.38 9.83 -49.23
CA TYR A 254 15.69 10.24 -47.87
C TYR A 254 15.97 8.98 -47.06
N ASP A 255 17.03 9.01 -46.25
CA ASP A 255 17.41 7.94 -45.35
C ASP A 255 18.17 8.57 -44.18
N ASP A 256 17.49 8.75 -43.06
CA ASP A 256 18.05 9.38 -41.87
C ASP A 256 17.24 8.98 -40.62
N ASN A 257 17.77 9.28 -39.45
CA ASN A 257 17.07 9.11 -38.20
C ASN A 257 16.12 10.26 -37.91
N VAL A 258 14.94 9.94 -37.39
CA VAL A 258 13.95 10.92 -36.91
C VAL A 258 13.56 10.65 -35.47
N THR A 259 13.31 11.73 -34.74
CA THR A 259 12.74 11.66 -33.39
C THR A 259 11.22 11.50 -33.49
N VAL A 260 10.69 10.46 -32.85
CA VAL A 260 9.26 10.20 -32.72
C VAL A 260 8.65 11.27 -31.81
N ALA A 261 7.75 12.09 -32.33
CA ALA A 261 7.03 13.10 -31.56
C ALA A 261 5.65 13.37 -32.18
N GLU A 262 4.67 13.71 -31.34
CA GLU A 262 3.34 14.12 -31.83
C GLU A 262 3.32 15.56 -32.36
N SER A 263 4.20 16.40 -31.82
CA SER A 263 4.36 17.80 -32.14
C SER A 263 5.80 18.26 -31.85
N PRO A 264 6.39 19.14 -32.68
CA PRO A 264 5.84 19.67 -33.93
C PRO A 264 5.79 18.61 -35.05
N PRO A 265 4.95 18.80 -36.09
CA PRO A 265 4.90 17.88 -37.23
C PRO A 265 6.24 17.77 -37.94
N LEU A 266 6.59 16.57 -38.40
CA LEU A 266 7.81 16.34 -39.18
C LEU A 266 7.72 17.04 -40.55
N ARG A 267 8.81 17.69 -40.94
CA ARG A 267 8.96 18.33 -42.25
C ARG A 267 10.12 17.67 -42.97
N LEU A 268 9.80 16.72 -43.84
CA LEU A 268 10.81 15.91 -44.52
C LEU A 268 11.14 16.56 -45.87
N LYS A 269 12.39 17.02 -46.04
CA LYS A 269 12.88 17.52 -47.33
C LYS A 269 13.61 16.40 -48.06
N VAL A 270 13.07 15.99 -49.21
CA VAL A 270 13.58 14.84 -49.99
C VAL A 270 14.19 15.30 -51.32
N ARG A 271 15.16 14.54 -51.83
CA ARG A 271 15.73 14.76 -53.16
C ARG A 271 14.79 14.15 -54.20
N ARG A 272 14.38 14.88 -55.25
CA ARG A 272 13.65 14.20 -56.33
C ARG A 272 14.59 13.26 -57.08
N PRO A 273 14.15 12.06 -57.45
CA PRO A 273 14.91 11.24 -58.38
C PRO A 273 14.99 12.01 -59.71
N SER A 274 16.18 12.02 -60.31
CA SER A 274 16.36 12.55 -61.66
C SER A 274 15.44 11.79 -62.64
N PRO A 275 14.81 12.48 -63.60
CA PRO A 275 13.92 11.86 -64.58
C PRO A 275 14.63 10.80 -65.44
#